data_AF-A0A939UP28-F1
#
_entry.id   AF-A0A939UP28-F1
#
_cell.length_a   1.000
_cell.length_b   1.000
_cell.length_c   1.000
_cell.angle_alpha   90.00
_cell.angle_beta   90.00
_cell.angle_gamma   90.00
#
_symmetry.space_group_name_H-M   'P 1'
#
loop_
_entity.id
_entity.type
_entity.pdbx_description
1 polymer ?
#
loop_
_entity_poly.entity_id
_entity_poly.type
_entity_poly.pdbx_seq_one_letter_code
_entity_poly.pdbx_strand_id
1 'polypeptide(L)'
;MTEQLFRYDGRTVRVTDPDGCAVTGEAEHFSADYGLHEYGRDEEGLQVGEYVFFAGDIEEIELLPSFEELSAALPPGRYRHDDSRSRADLGVCRVLGIARHSVTGEPRVVCIDEAGDLTASPGSEWLDGGT
;
A
#
# COMPACT_ATOMS: atom_id res chain seq x y z
N MET A 1 20.69 -12.30 11.88
CA MET A 1 20.66 -10.95 12.50
C MET A 1 19.21 -10.72 12.84
N THR A 2 18.89 -10.44 14.10
CA THR A 2 17.50 -10.13 14.49
C THR A 2 17.20 -8.74 13.92
N GLU A 3 16.43 -8.68 12.83
CA GLU A 3 15.92 -7.40 12.36
C GLU A 3 14.94 -6.86 13.39
N GLN A 4 15.13 -5.60 13.77
CA GLN A 4 14.25 -4.90 14.71
C GLN A 4 13.01 -4.44 13.96
N LEU A 5 11.87 -5.09 14.19
CA LEU A 5 10.65 -4.84 13.42
C LEU A 5 9.99 -3.50 13.78
N PHE A 6 10.24 -2.98 14.99
CA PHE A 6 9.73 -1.68 15.42
C PHE A 6 10.15 -0.51 14.50
N ARG A 7 11.21 -0.66 13.70
CA ARG A 7 11.65 0.39 12.76
C ARG A 7 10.63 0.68 11.65
N TYR A 8 9.69 -0.23 11.44
CA TYR A 8 8.65 -0.14 10.43
C TYR A 8 7.33 0.43 10.98
N ASP A 9 7.26 0.73 12.27
CA ASP A 9 6.05 1.26 12.92
C ASP A 9 5.58 2.58 12.26
N GLY A 10 4.30 2.63 11.88
CA GLY A 10 3.66 3.73 11.15
C GLY A 10 4.13 3.90 9.69
N ARG A 11 4.84 2.91 9.13
CA ARG A 11 5.32 2.96 7.73
C ARG A 11 4.41 2.11 6.85
N THR A 12 4.17 2.56 5.62
CA THR A 12 3.55 1.69 4.60
C THR A 12 4.58 0.67 4.14
N VAL A 13 4.26 -0.61 4.30
CA VAL A 13 5.14 -1.73 3.92
C VAL A 13 4.40 -2.74 3.07
N ARG A 14 5.17 -3.53 2.32
CA ARG A 14 4.75 -4.83 1.81
C ARG A 14 5.56 -5.91 2.51
N VAL A 15 4.86 -6.84 3.15
CA VAL A 15 5.46 -8.00 3.82
C VAL A 15 5.18 -9.23 2.96
N THR A 16 6.23 -10.01 2.67
CA THR A 16 6.14 -11.28 1.93
C THR A 16 6.51 -12.42 2.87
N ASP A 17 5.68 -13.45 2.94
CA ASP A 17 5.98 -14.69 3.68
C ASP A 17 6.79 -15.69 2.83
N PRO A 18 7.36 -16.77 3.43
CA PRO A 18 8.12 -17.78 2.70
C PRO A 18 7.35 -18.57 1.63
N ASP A 19 6.01 -18.50 1.63
CA ASP A 19 5.16 -19.11 0.61
C ASP A 19 4.94 -18.15 -0.58
N GLY A 20 5.49 -16.93 -0.52
CA GLY A 20 5.38 -15.89 -1.53
C GLY A 20 4.08 -15.08 -1.45
N CYS A 21 3.28 -15.23 -0.39
CA CYS A 21 2.11 -14.39 -0.19
C CYS A 21 2.53 -13.01 0.30
N ALA A 22 2.03 -11.95 -0.35
CA ALA A 22 2.38 -10.58 -0.03
C ALA A 22 1.16 -9.80 0.49
N VAL A 23 1.32 -9.13 1.62
CA VAL A 23 0.33 -8.23 2.22
C VAL A 23 0.91 -6.82 2.28
N THR A 24 0.09 -5.81 1.96
CA THR A 24 0.50 -4.40 1.94
C THR A 24 -0.40 -3.59 2.86
N GLY A 25 0.18 -2.73 3.69
CA GLY A 25 -0.55 -1.86 4.60
C GLY A 25 0.35 -0.98 5.44
N GLU A 26 -0.25 -0.20 6.33
CA GLU A 26 0.48 0.48 7.40
C GLU A 26 0.89 -0.54 8.46
N ALA A 27 2.17 -0.55 8.80
CA ALA A 27 2.71 -1.44 9.80
C ALA A 27 2.53 -0.86 11.21
N GLU A 28 2.08 -1.71 12.12
CA GLU A 28 2.00 -1.44 13.55
C GLU A 28 2.93 -2.42 14.27
N HIS A 29 3.76 -1.89 15.17
CA HIS A 29 4.68 -2.71 15.95
C HIS A 29 3.93 -3.64 16.91
N PHE A 30 4.29 -4.92 16.86
CA PHE A 30 3.70 -5.96 17.70
C PHE A 30 4.78 -6.55 18.62
N SER A 31 4.70 -6.27 19.92
CA SER A 31 5.76 -6.63 20.86
C SER A 31 5.87 -8.14 21.09
N ALA A 32 7.09 -8.62 21.35
CA ALA A 32 7.33 -10.01 21.71
C ALA A 32 6.57 -10.44 22.98
N ASP A 33 6.43 -9.54 23.97
CA ASP A 33 5.66 -9.82 25.19
C ASP A 33 4.20 -10.16 24.88
N TYR A 34 3.58 -9.42 23.95
CA TYR A 34 2.20 -9.66 23.55
C TYR A 34 2.09 -10.89 22.64
N GLY A 35 3.06 -11.10 21.74
CA GLY A 35 3.19 -12.32 20.93
C GLY A 35 3.33 -13.59 21.77
N LEU A 36 4.07 -13.52 22.87
CA LEU A 36 4.25 -14.64 23.78
C LEU A 36 2.96 -14.96 24.53
N HIS A 37 2.25 -13.91 24.97
CA HIS A 37 0.99 -14.06 25.69
C HIS A 37 -0.13 -14.63 24.81
N GLU A 38 -0.31 -14.11 23.60
CA GLU A 38 -1.44 -14.46 22.73
C GLU A 38 -1.15 -15.66 21.81
N TYR A 39 0.07 -15.79 21.31
CA TYR A 39 0.43 -16.76 20.26
C TYR A 39 1.49 -17.77 20.71
N GLY A 40 2.04 -17.64 21.93
CA GLY A 40 3.09 -18.52 22.43
C GLY A 40 4.43 -18.34 21.71
N ARG A 41 4.66 -17.17 21.11
CA ARG A 41 5.87 -16.86 20.34
C ARG A 41 6.69 -15.77 21.01
N ASP A 42 7.92 -16.09 21.38
CA ASP A 42 8.87 -15.15 22.00
C ASP A 42 9.68 -14.40 20.93
N GLU A 43 8.98 -13.67 20.07
CA GLU A 43 9.61 -12.85 19.02
C GLU A 43 8.75 -11.64 18.67
N GLU A 44 9.39 -10.58 18.19
CA GLU A 44 8.69 -9.41 17.67
C GLU A 44 7.84 -9.78 16.44
N GLY A 45 6.76 -9.05 16.27
CA GLY A 45 5.93 -9.12 15.08
C GLY A 45 5.65 -7.75 14.48
N LEU A 46 5.04 -7.78 13.31
CA LEU A 46 4.53 -6.64 12.58
C LEU A 46 3.07 -6.91 12.24
N GLN A 47 2.18 -6.06 12.73
CA GLN A 47 0.78 -6.11 12.33
C GLN A 47 0.59 -5.25 11.07
N VAL A 48 -0.03 -5.81 10.04
CA VAL A 48 -0.35 -5.11 8.79
C VAL A 48 -1.81 -5.38 8.46
N GLY A 49 -2.67 -4.38 8.75
CA GLY A 49 -4.12 -4.55 8.72
C GLY A 49 -4.59 -5.57 9.78
N GLU A 50 -5.27 -6.63 9.33
CA GLU A 50 -5.78 -7.69 10.21
C GLU A 50 -4.77 -8.84 10.44
N TYR A 51 -3.61 -8.80 9.77
CA TYR A 51 -2.62 -9.88 9.81
C TYR A 51 -1.46 -9.51 10.73
N VAL A 52 -0.96 -10.49 11.49
CA VAL A 52 0.24 -10.36 12.32
C VAL A 52 1.32 -11.27 11.77
N PHE A 53 2.46 -10.70 11.40
CA PHE A 53 3.63 -11.40 10.87
C PHE A 53 4.73 -11.41 11.92
N PHE A 54 5.11 -12.59 12.41
CA PHE A 54 6.22 -12.72 13.35
C PHE A 54 7.56 -12.75 12.60
N ALA A 55 8.63 -12.32 13.26
CA ALA A 55 9.96 -12.23 12.63
C ALA A 55 10.40 -13.51 11.91
N GLY A 56 10.09 -14.69 12.46
CA GLY A 56 10.39 -15.99 11.83
C GLY A 56 9.56 -16.35 10.60
N ASP A 57 8.43 -15.67 10.35
CA ASP A 57 7.51 -15.92 9.23
C ASP A 57 7.64 -14.90 8.10
N ILE A 58 8.62 -14.00 8.20
CA ILE A 58 8.83 -12.93 7.22
C ILE A 58 10.01 -13.31 6.34
N GLU A 59 9.77 -13.40 5.04
CA GLU A 59 10.85 -13.56 4.04
C GLU A 59 11.41 -12.20 3.62
N GLU A 60 10.53 -11.22 3.36
CA GLU A 60 10.90 -9.89 2.88
C GLU A 60 9.98 -8.79 3.40
N ILE A 61 10.55 -7.60 3.69
CA ILE A 61 9.81 -6.37 3.97
C ILE A 61 10.28 -5.27 3.01
N GLU A 62 9.40 -4.82 2.11
CA GLU A 62 9.61 -3.69 1.22
C GLU A 62 8.97 -2.43 1.82
N LEU A 63 9.76 -1.36 2.00
CA LEU A 63 9.23 -0.04 2.36
C LEU A 63 8.59 0.61 1.13
N LEU A 64 7.32 0.99 1.27
CA LEU A 64 6.60 1.72 0.24
C LEU A 64 6.59 3.22 0.56
N PRO A 65 6.58 4.09 -0.47
CA PRO A 65 6.44 5.52 -0.26
C PRO A 65 5.09 5.82 0.38
N SER A 66 5.09 6.72 1.36
CA SER A 66 3.88 7.24 1.99
C SER A 66 3.01 8.01 0.99
N PHE A 67 1.74 8.21 1.34
CA PHE A 67 0.84 9.08 0.58
C PHE A 67 1.44 10.47 0.33
N GLU A 68 2.08 11.06 1.36
CA GLU A 68 2.68 12.38 1.28
C GLU A 68 3.88 12.42 0.33
N GLU A 69 4.75 11.40 0.38
CA GLU A 69 5.89 11.27 -0.54
C GLU A 69 5.41 11.08 -1.98
N LEU A 70 4.41 10.22 -2.19
CA LEU A 70 3.78 10.06 -3.51
C LEU A 70 3.16 11.37 -3.99
N SER A 71 2.39 12.06 -3.14
CA SER A 71 1.74 13.31 -3.48
C SER A 71 2.72 14.45 -3.76
N ALA A 72 3.88 14.47 -3.09
CA ALA A 72 4.91 15.47 -3.32
C ALA A 72 5.71 15.20 -4.60
N ALA A 73 5.86 13.92 -4.97
CA ALA A 73 6.51 13.52 -6.21
C ALA A 73 5.64 13.79 -7.46
N LEU A 74 4.33 13.97 -7.27
CA LEU A 74 3.40 14.32 -8.33
C LEU A 74 3.62 15.79 -8.77
N PRO A 75 4.01 16.05 -10.04
CA PRO A 75 4.20 17.41 -10.51
C PRO A 75 2.87 18.18 -10.43
N PRO A 76 2.88 19.46 -10.04
CA PRO A 76 1.66 20.27 -10.05
C PRO A 76 1.07 20.29 -11.47
N GLY A 77 -0.10 19.70 -11.63
CA GLY A 77 -0.75 19.51 -12.92
C GLY A 77 -2.24 19.21 -12.77
N ARG A 78 -3.00 19.41 -13.84
CA ARG A 78 -4.40 18.98 -13.90
C ARG A 78 -4.43 17.53 -14.37
N TYR A 79 -4.60 16.61 -13.42
CA TYR A 79 -4.85 15.21 -13.75
C TYR A 79 -6.25 15.10 -14.36
N ARG A 80 -6.31 14.73 -15.65
CA ARG A 80 -7.57 14.57 -16.36
C ARG A 80 -7.99 13.12 -16.25
N HIS A 81 -9.17 12.89 -15.67
CA HIS A 81 -9.82 11.59 -15.71
C HIS A 81 -10.03 11.19 -17.17
N ASP A 82 -9.45 10.07 -17.59
CA ASP A 82 -9.80 9.49 -18.88
C ASP A 82 -11.20 8.86 -18.76
N ASP A 83 -12.16 9.54 -19.36
CA ASP A 83 -13.59 9.20 -19.40
C ASP A 83 -13.91 8.02 -20.34
N SER A 84 -12.90 7.30 -20.84
CA SER A 84 -13.09 6.14 -21.73
C SER A 84 -13.83 4.97 -21.05
N ARG A 85 -14.05 5.01 -19.72
CA ARG A 85 -15.10 4.26 -19.02
C ARG A 85 -16.17 5.19 -18.46
N SER A 86 -17.01 5.71 -19.34
CA SER A 86 -18.26 6.36 -18.96
C SER A 86 -19.09 5.45 -18.06
N ARG A 87 -19.18 5.78 -16.77
CA ARG A 87 -20.47 5.76 -16.08
C ARG A 87 -20.62 7.11 -15.40
N ALA A 88 -21.62 7.82 -15.87
CA ALA A 88 -21.92 9.23 -15.64
C ALA A 88 -22.33 9.58 -14.19
N ASP A 89 -21.86 8.84 -13.18
CA ASP A 89 -22.28 8.99 -11.78
C ASP A 89 -21.12 8.92 -10.76
N LEU A 90 -19.86 8.75 -11.20
CA LEU A 90 -18.72 8.79 -10.27
C LEU A 90 -18.26 10.24 -10.11
N GLY A 91 -18.60 10.82 -8.97
CA GLY A 91 -18.26 12.19 -8.56
C GLY A 91 -16.75 12.45 -8.47
N VAL A 92 -16.38 13.56 -7.85
CA VAL A 92 -14.98 13.98 -7.69
C VAL A 92 -14.18 12.89 -6.95
N CYS A 93 -13.31 12.17 -7.65
CA CYS A 93 -12.45 11.18 -7.01
C CYS A 93 -11.22 11.84 -6.37
N ARG A 94 -10.89 11.41 -5.15
CA ARG A 94 -9.61 11.74 -4.49
C ARG A 94 -8.57 10.71 -4.89
N VAL A 95 -7.48 11.16 -5.50
CA VAL A 95 -6.31 10.30 -5.77
C VAL A 95 -5.69 9.88 -4.43
N LEU A 96 -5.56 8.58 -4.23
CA LEU A 96 -4.93 7.97 -3.07
C LEU A 96 -3.47 7.57 -3.32
N GLY A 97 -3.02 7.49 -4.57
CA GLY A 97 -1.61 7.21 -4.87
C GLY A 97 -1.43 6.38 -6.13
N ILE A 98 -0.25 5.76 -6.25
CA ILE A 98 0.08 4.86 -7.36
C ILE A 98 0.40 3.49 -6.77
N ALA A 99 -0.38 2.48 -7.14
CA ALA A 99 -0.12 1.07 -6.84
C ALA A 99 0.45 0.37 -8.08
N ARG A 100 0.95 -0.87 -7.93
CA ARG A 100 1.27 -1.73 -9.08
C ARG A 100 0.20 -2.80 -9.24
N HIS A 101 -0.22 -3.04 -10.47
CA HIS A 101 -1.17 -4.11 -10.78
C HIS A 101 -0.52 -5.47 -10.44
N SER A 102 -1.19 -6.28 -9.62
CA SER A 102 -0.61 -7.52 -9.08
C SER A 102 -0.21 -8.55 -10.14
N VAL A 103 -0.89 -8.54 -11.29
CA VAL A 103 -0.61 -9.51 -12.38
C VAL A 103 0.39 -8.95 -13.40
N THR A 104 0.33 -7.66 -13.71
CA THR A 104 1.11 -7.07 -14.82
C THR A 104 2.30 -6.24 -14.35
N GLY A 105 2.37 -5.91 -13.05
CA GLY A 105 3.38 -5.03 -12.48
C GLY A 105 3.27 -3.57 -12.89
N GLU A 106 2.29 -3.22 -13.73
CA GLU A 106 2.13 -1.87 -14.27
C GLU A 106 1.67 -0.88 -13.18
N PRO A 107 2.21 0.34 -13.16
CA PRO A 107 1.74 1.38 -12.25
C PRO A 107 0.29 1.77 -12.58
N ARG A 108 -0.53 1.86 -11.54
CA ARG A 108 -1.95 2.17 -11.56
C ARG A 108 -2.22 3.29 -10.58
N VAL A 109 -2.90 4.35 -11.02
CA VAL A 109 -3.38 5.39 -10.12
C VAL A 109 -4.56 4.83 -9.35
N VAL A 110 -4.48 4.85 -8.02
CA VAL A 110 -5.55 4.45 -7.12
C VAL A 110 -6.31 5.69 -6.70
N CYS A 111 -7.63 5.64 -6.86
CA CYS A 111 -8.55 6.71 -6.51
C CYS A 111 -9.64 6.15 -5.59
N ILE A 112 -10.20 7.02 -4.75
CA ILE A 112 -11.42 6.77 -4.01
C ILE A 112 -12.47 7.79 -4.44
N ASP A 113 -13.68 7.35 -4.73
CA ASP A 113 -14.78 8.25 -5.07
C ASP A 113 -15.46 8.83 -3.81
N GLU A 114 -16.50 9.66 -3.99
CA GLU A 114 -17.27 10.25 -2.87
C GLU A 114 -18.07 9.21 -2.07
N ALA A 115 -18.33 8.03 -2.65
CA ALA A 115 -19.00 6.91 -1.96
C ALA A 115 -18.02 6.06 -1.13
N GLY A 116 -16.72 6.26 -1.30
CA GLY A 116 -15.68 5.48 -0.63
C GLY A 116 -15.20 4.28 -1.45
N ASP A 117 -15.60 4.14 -2.71
CA ASP A 117 -15.25 3.01 -3.56
C ASP A 117 -13.85 3.21 -4.17
N LEU A 118 -13.02 2.17 -4.07
CA LEU A 118 -11.65 2.16 -4.59
C LEU A 118 -11.61 1.76 -6.06
N THR A 119 -10.92 2.56 -6.88
CA THR A 119 -10.68 2.27 -8.30
C THR A 119 -9.20 2.41 -8.65
N ALA A 120 -8.73 1.63 -9.63
CA ALA A 120 -7.34 1.65 -10.08
C ALA A 120 -7.26 1.70 -11.62
N SER A 121 -6.61 2.73 -12.17
CA SER A 121 -6.53 2.98 -13.63
C SER A 121 -5.08 3.01 -14.14
N PRO A 122 -4.79 2.58 -15.39
CA PRO A 122 -3.42 2.58 -15.93
C PRO A 122 -2.82 3.99 -15.89
N GLY A 123 -1.60 4.12 -15.35
CA GLY A 123 -0.95 5.43 -15.16
C GLY A 123 -0.59 6.16 -16.46
N SER A 124 -0.51 5.47 -17.60
CA SER A 124 -0.13 6.04 -18.89
C SER A 124 -1.21 6.92 -19.52
N GLU A 125 -2.47 6.77 -19.14
CA GLU A 125 -3.61 7.48 -19.75
C GLU A 125 -3.83 8.89 -19.18
N TRP A 126 -3.04 9.29 -18.17
CA TRP A 126 -3.22 10.54 -17.43
C TRP A 126 -2.24 11.67 -17.81
N LEU A 127 -1.28 11.40 -18.70
CA LEU A 127 -0.15 12.29 -18.99
C LEU A 127 -0.26 13.13 -20.27
N ASP A 128 -1.38 13.11 -21.00
CA ASP A 128 -1.55 13.96 -22.19
C ASP A 128 -1.97 15.40 -21.82
N GLY A 129 -0.99 16.14 -21.29
CA GLY A 129 -0.97 17.60 -21.35
C GLY A 129 -0.54 18.04 -22.75
N GLY A 130 -1.51 18.15 -23.67
CA GLY A 130 -1.29 18.70 -25.00
C GLY A 130 -0.55 20.04 -24.94
N THR A 131 0.57 20.12 -25.66
CA THR A 131 1.27 21.37 -26.00
C THR A 131 0.43 22.27 -26.88
#